data_AF-A0A7K1DKR0-F1
#
_entry.id   AF-A0A7K1DKR0-F1
#
_cell.length_a   1.000
_cell.length_b   1.000
_cell.length_c   1.000
_cell.angle_alpha   90.00
_cell.angle_beta   90.00
_cell.angle_gamma   90.00
#
_symmetry.space_group_name_H-M   'P 1'
#
loop_
_entity.id
_entity.type
_entity.pdbx_description
1 polymer ?
#
loop_
_entity_poly.entity_id
_entity_poly.type
_entity_poly.pdbx_seq_one_letter_code
_entity_poly.pdbx_strand_id
1 'polypeptide(L)'
;MVLLGTLCSVLSANIFSPTPVRAATCSSFHVAKANDSWTRIAARFDISLRKVLSLNRARTSTKIMIGDQICISDVPATTTTSTTTSTTTIATSSVSPSTIVVPKTTAKRNEVIAIIREIWPDEYEENALFVAQRESNLIPTVIGGTNNCCIGLFQMYYSVHKAWLVDLGITESSQLLDARL
;
A
#
# COMPACT_ATOMS: atom_id res chain seq x y z
N MET A 1 76.63 -15.70 47.12
CA MET A 1 76.42 -14.29 46.70
C MET A 1 75.78 -14.33 45.32
N VAL A 2 74.57 -13.90 45.02
CA VAL A 2 73.48 -13.12 45.64
C VAL A 2 72.22 -13.53 44.82
N LEU A 3 71.16 -14.10 45.38
CA LEU A 3 69.92 -13.47 45.88
C LEU A 3 69.10 -12.67 44.84
N LEU A 4 67.76 -12.79 44.97
CA LEU A 4 66.64 -12.10 44.29
C LEU A 4 66.20 -12.72 42.93
N GLY A 5 65.01 -13.28 42.73
CA GLY A 5 63.73 -13.10 43.41
C GLY A 5 62.82 -12.23 42.55
N THR A 6 61.83 -12.81 41.84
CA THR A 6 60.61 -12.07 41.47
C THR A 6 59.49 -13.03 41.07
N LEU A 7 58.40 -12.95 41.83
CA LEU A 7 57.09 -13.50 41.50
C LEU A 7 56.55 -12.78 40.27
N CYS A 8 56.11 -13.51 39.24
CA CYS A 8 55.30 -12.94 38.16
C CYS A 8 53.86 -13.44 38.31
N SER A 9 53.00 -12.53 38.73
CA SER A 9 51.56 -12.71 38.93
C SER A 9 50.87 -13.35 37.74
N VAL A 10 49.96 -14.28 38.03
CA VAL A 10 48.97 -14.78 37.09
C VAL A 10 47.99 -13.66 36.74
N LEU A 11 48.13 -13.07 35.55
CA LEU A 11 47.12 -12.21 34.95
C LEU A 11 46.01 -13.11 34.40
N SER A 12 44.95 -13.29 35.17
CA SER A 12 43.69 -13.84 34.68
C SER A 12 43.14 -12.91 33.60
N ALA A 13 43.31 -13.30 32.34
CA ALA A 13 42.58 -12.69 31.24
C ALA A 13 41.10 -13.04 31.42
N ASN A 14 40.30 -12.07 31.87
CA ASN A 14 38.85 -12.13 31.74
C ASN A 14 38.54 -12.20 30.23
N ILE A 15 38.26 -13.41 29.74
CA ILE A 15 37.72 -13.62 28.41
C ILE A 15 36.30 -13.06 28.44
N PHE A 16 36.15 -11.80 28.03
CA PHE A 16 34.86 -11.22 27.72
C PHE A 16 34.41 -11.87 26.41
N SER A 17 33.70 -12.99 26.51
CA SER A 17 33.02 -13.59 25.36
C SER A 17 32.11 -12.50 24.77
N PRO A 18 32.26 -12.10 23.50
CA PRO A 18 31.28 -11.23 22.88
C PRO A 18 29.96 -11.98 22.90
N THR A 19 29.00 -11.49 23.67
CA THR A 19 27.61 -11.91 23.52
C THR A 19 27.24 -11.63 22.08
N PRO A 20 26.73 -12.62 21.31
CA PRO A 20 26.22 -12.32 19.99
C PRO A 20 25.07 -11.33 20.19
N VAL A 21 25.32 -10.08 19.83
CA VAL A 21 24.27 -9.08 19.68
C VAL A 21 23.37 -9.65 18.61
N ARG A 22 22.26 -10.26 19.03
CA ARG A 22 21.26 -10.78 18.13
C ARG A 22 20.73 -9.57 17.36
N ALA A 23 21.30 -9.35 16.17
CA ALA A 23 20.87 -8.29 15.28
C ALA A 23 19.35 -8.44 15.15
N ALA A 24 18.61 -7.35 15.42
CA ALA A 24 17.23 -7.25 14.99
C ALA A 24 17.28 -7.35 13.46
N THR A 25 17.21 -8.59 13.01
CA THR A 25 17.38 -8.98 11.63
C THR A 25 15.99 -8.91 11.07
N CYS A 26 15.84 -8.02 10.11
CA CYS A 26 14.66 -8.05 9.29
C CYS A 26 14.51 -9.47 8.73
N SER A 27 13.37 -10.09 8.96
CA SER A 27 13.05 -11.44 8.53
C SER A 27 12.29 -11.46 7.20
N SER A 28 11.68 -10.34 6.82
CA SER A 28 10.93 -10.21 5.57
C SER A 28 11.04 -8.79 5.01
N PHE A 29 11.30 -8.71 3.71
CA PHE A 29 11.51 -7.47 2.98
C PHE A 29 10.51 -7.30 1.84
N HIS A 30 10.14 -6.05 1.59
CA HIS A 30 9.47 -5.61 0.37
C HIS A 30 10.43 -4.72 -0.42
N VAL A 31 10.54 -5.01 -1.71
CA VAL A 31 11.29 -4.15 -2.63
C VAL A 31 10.35 -3.03 -3.08
N ALA A 32 10.69 -1.80 -2.71
CA ALA A 32 9.90 -0.63 -3.02
C ALA A 32 9.70 -0.46 -4.53
N LYS A 33 8.46 -0.19 -4.91
CA LYS A 33 8.02 0.04 -6.29
C LYS A 33 7.58 1.49 -6.47
N ALA A 34 7.33 1.87 -7.72
CA ALA A 34 6.77 3.16 -8.03
C ALA A 34 5.47 3.39 -7.25
N ASN A 35 5.32 4.60 -6.70
CA ASN A 35 4.19 5.03 -5.90
C ASN A 35 4.00 4.35 -4.52
N ASP A 36 5.02 3.64 -4.01
CA ASP A 36 5.01 3.20 -2.62
C ASP A 36 5.10 4.37 -1.64
N SER A 37 4.40 4.21 -0.51
CA SER A 37 4.49 5.11 0.64
C SER A 37 4.49 4.29 1.93
N TRP A 38 5.01 4.86 3.03
CA TRP A 38 5.03 4.17 4.32
C TRP A 38 3.65 3.68 4.77
N THR A 39 2.60 4.47 4.50
CA THR A 39 1.22 4.10 4.83
C THR A 39 0.68 2.99 3.94
N ARG A 40 0.99 3.00 2.64
CA ARG A 40 0.57 1.94 1.71
C ARG A 40 1.26 0.61 1.98
N ILE A 41 2.57 0.64 2.24
CA ILE A 41 3.32 -0.58 2.61
C ILE A 41 2.76 -1.14 3.93
N ALA A 42 2.55 -0.29 4.94
CA ALA A 42 1.96 -0.71 6.20
C ALA A 42 0.60 -1.42 6.00
N ALA A 43 -0.31 -0.80 5.25
CA ALA A 43 -1.62 -1.37 4.95
C ALA A 43 -1.55 -2.68 4.15
N ARG A 44 -0.67 -2.77 3.15
CA ARG A 44 -0.50 -3.96 2.29
C ARG A 44 -0.08 -5.19 3.09
N PHE A 45 0.75 -5.03 4.11
CA PHE A 45 1.28 -6.12 4.92
C PHE A 45 0.60 -6.26 6.28
N ASP A 46 -0.53 -5.57 6.49
CA ASP A 46 -1.30 -5.57 7.74
C ASP A 46 -0.45 -5.27 8.99
N ILE A 47 0.51 -4.35 8.84
CA ILE A 47 1.35 -3.87 9.94
C ILE A 47 1.03 -2.40 10.22
N SER A 48 1.14 -1.99 11.49
CA SER A 48 0.92 -0.57 11.82
C SER A 48 2.01 0.32 11.19
N LEU A 49 1.62 1.54 10.77
CA LEU A 49 2.56 2.54 10.25
C LEU A 49 3.72 2.78 11.23
N ARG A 50 3.42 2.85 12.52
CA ARG A 50 4.45 3.05 13.56
C ARG A 50 5.44 1.89 13.58
N LYS A 51 4.97 0.65 13.42
CA LYS A 51 5.83 -0.54 13.38
C LYS A 51 6.72 -0.55 12.14
N VAL A 52 6.19 -0.36 10.93
CA VAL A 52 7.03 -0.34 9.71
C VAL A 52 8.10 0.76 9.78
N LEU A 53 7.74 1.95 10.28
CA LEU A 53 8.70 3.03 10.45
C LEU A 53 9.79 2.68 11.48
N SER A 54 9.41 2.05 12.60
CA SER A 54 10.37 1.61 13.61
C SER A 54 11.34 0.55 13.09
N LEU A 55 10.85 -0.42 12.31
CA LEU A 55 11.66 -1.49 11.70
C LEU A 55 12.73 -0.92 10.76
N ASN A 56 12.39 0.16 10.06
CA ASN A 56 13.26 0.79 9.06
C ASN A 56 14.02 2.02 9.59
N ARG A 57 13.90 2.32 10.90
CA ARG A 57 14.44 3.55 11.51
C ARG A 57 14.05 4.82 10.73
N ALA A 58 12.84 4.83 10.19
CA ALA A 58 12.32 5.85 9.30
C ALA A 58 11.30 6.75 10.00
N ARG A 59 11.00 7.90 9.37
CA ARG A 59 9.88 8.78 9.70
C ARG A 59 8.94 8.82 8.49
N THR A 60 7.72 9.35 8.68
CA THR A 60 6.79 9.58 7.56
C THR A 60 7.36 10.50 6.48
N SER A 61 8.33 11.36 6.85
CA SER A 61 9.05 12.24 5.92
C SER A 61 10.25 11.59 5.22
N THR A 62 10.65 10.38 5.62
CA THR A 62 11.73 9.64 4.95
C THR A 62 11.26 9.27 3.56
N LYS A 63 12.00 9.65 2.52
CA LYS A 63 11.68 9.30 1.13
C LYS A 63 11.96 7.81 0.90
N ILE A 64 11.07 7.14 0.19
CA ILE A 64 11.26 5.78 -0.31
C ILE A 64 11.64 5.91 -1.78
N MET A 65 12.75 5.29 -2.17
CA MET A 65 13.19 5.19 -3.56
C MET A 65 12.82 3.83 -4.14
N ILE A 66 12.59 3.79 -5.44
CA ILE A 66 12.31 2.53 -6.15
C ILE A 66 13.54 1.62 -6.01
N GLY A 67 13.30 0.37 -5.64
CA GLY A 67 14.35 -0.62 -5.39
C GLY A 67 14.81 -0.72 -3.92
N ASP A 68 14.37 0.20 -3.04
CA ASP A 68 14.72 0.13 -1.61
C ASP A 68 14.17 -1.16 -0.98
N GLN A 69 14.96 -1.77 -0.11
CA GLN A 69 14.51 -2.89 0.71
C GLN A 69 13.87 -2.38 1.99
N ILE A 70 12.56 -2.49 2.07
CA ILE A 70 11.75 -2.07 3.22
C ILE A 70 11.50 -3.28 4.11
N CYS A 71 11.95 -3.20 5.35
CA CYS A 71 11.72 -4.22 6.36
C CYS A 71 10.28 -4.22 6.85
N ILE A 72 9.62 -5.38 6.82
CA ILE A 72 8.20 -5.53 7.20
C ILE A 72 8.03 -6.40 8.45
N SER A 73 9.01 -7.25 8.75
CA SER A 73 8.97 -8.08 9.96
C SER A 73 10.38 -8.26 10.54
N ASP A 74 10.47 -8.27 11.86
CA ASP A 74 11.65 -8.63 12.67
C ASP A 74 11.51 -10.00 13.34
N VAL A 75 10.38 -10.67 13.10
CA VAL A 75 10.08 -11.99 13.68
C VAL A 75 10.45 -13.03 12.63
N PRO A 76 11.33 -14.01 12.94
CA PRO A 76 11.64 -15.09 12.02
C PRO A 76 10.36 -15.66 11.44
N ALA A 77 10.32 -15.89 10.13
CA ALA A 77 9.16 -16.48 9.48
C ALA A 77 8.96 -17.91 10.03
N THR A 78 8.22 -18.04 11.13
CA THR A 78 7.34 -19.19 11.27
C THR A 78 6.43 -19.11 10.08
N THR A 79 6.46 -20.15 9.24
CA THR A 79 5.47 -20.44 8.22
C THR A 79 4.11 -20.55 8.89
N THR A 80 3.54 -19.43 9.33
CA THR A 80 2.12 -19.31 9.51
C THR A 80 1.62 -19.06 8.11
N THR A 81 1.52 -20.16 7.35
CA THR A 81 0.41 -20.33 6.43
C THR A 81 -0.79 -19.81 7.19
N SER A 82 -1.27 -18.62 6.81
CA SER A 82 -2.62 -18.22 7.17
C SER A 82 -3.51 -19.24 6.47
N THR A 83 -3.71 -20.36 7.16
CA THR A 83 -4.84 -21.26 6.97
C THR A 83 -6.04 -20.43 7.38
N THR A 84 -6.43 -19.50 6.52
CA THR A 84 -7.80 -19.03 6.48
C THR A 84 -8.56 -20.26 6.04
N THR A 85 -9.23 -20.88 7.00
CA THR A 85 -10.30 -21.84 6.78
C THR A 85 -11.35 -21.14 5.90
N SER A 86 -11.13 -21.16 4.59
CA SER A 86 -12.18 -20.96 3.61
C SER A 86 -12.91 -22.29 3.55
N THR A 87 -14.02 -22.35 4.28
CA THR A 87 -14.98 -23.44 4.19
C THR A 87 -15.33 -23.62 2.71
N THR A 88 -14.88 -24.75 2.17
CA THR A 88 -15.31 -25.27 0.89
C THR A 88 -16.81 -25.53 0.95
N THR A 89 -17.60 -24.61 0.40
CA THR A 89 -18.89 -24.96 -0.17
C THR A 89 -18.74 -24.86 -1.68
N ILE A 90 -18.41 -25.99 -2.29
CA ILE A 90 -18.61 -26.21 -3.72
C ILE A 90 -20.12 -26.10 -3.96
N ALA A 91 -20.53 -25.02 -4.62
CA ALA A 91 -21.73 -25.00 -5.41
C ALA A 91 -21.34 -24.57 -6.82
N THR A 92 -21.19 -25.57 -7.66
CA THR A 92 -21.15 -25.50 -9.12
C THR A 92 -22.37 -24.72 -9.61
N SER A 93 -22.17 -23.60 -10.31
CA SER A 93 -23.13 -22.98 -11.25
C SER A 93 -22.34 -21.98 -12.10
N SER A 94 -21.76 -22.46 -13.18
CA SER A 94 -22.26 -22.29 -14.55
C SER A 94 -21.73 -21.00 -15.18
N VAL A 95 -20.78 -21.21 -16.10
CA VAL A 95 -20.44 -20.27 -17.17
C VAL A 95 -21.73 -19.87 -17.87
N SER A 96 -22.03 -18.57 -17.93
CA SER A 96 -22.95 -18.01 -18.94
C SER A 96 -22.60 -16.55 -19.18
N PRO A 97 -22.56 -16.09 -20.45
CA PRO A 97 -22.02 -14.80 -20.82
C PRO A 97 -23.08 -13.73 -20.59
N SER A 98 -22.87 -12.85 -19.60
CA SER A 98 -23.66 -11.63 -19.52
C SER A 98 -23.00 -10.56 -20.38
N THR A 99 -23.37 -10.64 -21.66
CA THR A 99 -23.73 -9.53 -22.54
C THR A 99 -23.73 -8.15 -21.87
N ILE A 100 -23.03 -7.23 -22.54
CA ILE A 100 -23.17 -5.78 -22.49
C ILE A 100 -24.63 -5.39 -22.28
N VAL A 101 -25.01 -5.07 -21.05
CA VAL A 101 -26.22 -4.28 -20.78
C VAL A 101 -25.85 -3.28 -19.71
N VAL A 102 -25.52 -2.07 -20.17
CA VAL A 102 -25.41 -0.85 -19.39
C VAL A 102 -26.76 -0.61 -18.69
N PRO A 103 -26.83 -0.57 -17.34
CA PRO A 103 -27.92 0.08 -16.64
C PRO A 103 -27.38 1.42 -16.13
N LYS A 104 -27.69 2.48 -16.88
CA LYS A 104 -27.61 3.85 -16.38
C LYS A 104 -28.61 4.00 -15.23
N THR A 105 -28.20 3.77 -13.98
CA THR A 105 -28.70 4.45 -12.76
C THR A 105 -28.03 3.88 -11.50
N THR A 106 -27.24 4.71 -10.85
CA THR A 106 -26.67 4.50 -9.50
C THR A 106 -25.79 3.26 -9.37
N ALA A 107 -24.56 3.38 -9.88
CA ALA A 107 -23.53 2.38 -9.63
C ALA A 107 -23.36 2.19 -8.12
N LYS A 108 -23.61 0.96 -7.63
CA LYS A 108 -23.28 0.60 -6.25
C LYS A 108 -21.75 0.60 -6.12
N ARG A 109 -21.20 0.88 -4.93
CA ARG A 109 -19.73 1.00 -4.75
C ARG A 109 -18.92 -0.14 -5.40
N ASN A 110 -19.41 -1.38 -5.35
CA ASN A 110 -18.74 -2.53 -5.96
C ASN A 110 -18.71 -2.48 -7.50
N GLU A 111 -19.72 -1.89 -8.12
CA GLU A 111 -19.75 -1.66 -9.57
C GLU A 111 -18.75 -0.58 -9.97
N VAL A 112 -18.65 0.50 -9.19
CA VAL A 112 -17.62 1.54 -9.39
C VAL A 112 -16.21 0.96 -9.26
N ILE A 113 -16.00 0.09 -8.28
CA ILE A 113 -14.75 -0.66 -8.14
C ILE A 113 -14.50 -1.49 -9.40
N ALA A 114 -15.47 -2.28 -9.85
CA ALA A 114 -15.33 -3.12 -11.05
C ALA A 114 -15.00 -2.27 -12.30
N ILE A 115 -15.62 -1.10 -12.44
CA ILE A 115 -15.32 -0.14 -13.51
C ILE A 115 -13.88 0.35 -13.41
N ILE A 116 -13.39 0.72 -12.22
CA ILE A 116 -12.00 1.13 -12.03
C ILE A 116 -11.05 0.01 -12.45
N ARG A 117 -11.32 -1.24 -12.05
CA ARG A 117 -10.49 -2.41 -12.43
C ARG A 117 -10.52 -2.72 -13.93
N GLU A 118 -11.61 -2.36 -14.60
CA GLU A 118 -11.79 -2.59 -16.04
C GLU A 118 -11.05 -1.53 -16.87
N ILE A 119 -11.09 -0.27 -16.45
CA ILE A 119 -10.59 0.87 -17.23
C ILE A 119 -9.12 1.18 -16.91
N TRP A 120 -8.73 1.12 -15.64
CA TRP A 120 -7.39 1.49 -15.22
C TRP A 120 -6.44 0.30 -15.34
N PRO A 121 -5.21 0.49 -15.89
CA PRO A 121 -4.19 -0.54 -15.88
C PRO A 121 -3.91 -1.05 -14.47
N ASP A 122 -3.64 -2.35 -14.31
CA ASP A 122 -3.42 -3.03 -13.01
C ASP A 122 -2.41 -2.29 -12.11
N GLU A 123 -1.37 -1.71 -12.70
CA GLU A 123 -0.32 -0.95 -11.98
C GLU A 123 -0.83 0.35 -11.32
N TYR A 124 -1.96 0.88 -11.78
CA TYR A 124 -2.60 2.08 -11.25
C TYR A 124 -3.95 1.82 -10.57
N GLU A 125 -4.51 0.62 -10.69
CA GLU A 125 -5.81 0.24 -10.13
C GLU A 125 -5.90 0.60 -8.63
N GLU A 126 -4.93 0.16 -7.83
CA GLU A 126 -4.93 0.41 -6.38
C GLU A 126 -4.85 1.92 -6.06
N ASN A 127 -4.16 2.70 -6.89
CA ASN A 127 -4.09 4.16 -6.72
C ASN A 127 -5.44 4.78 -7.03
N ALA A 128 -6.06 4.38 -8.13
CA ALA A 128 -7.36 4.88 -8.56
C ALA A 128 -8.43 4.56 -7.51
N LEU A 129 -8.45 3.34 -6.96
CA LEU A 129 -9.34 2.96 -5.87
C LEU A 129 -9.09 3.80 -4.61
N PHE A 130 -7.84 4.00 -4.22
CA PHE A 130 -7.48 4.83 -3.06
C PHE A 130 -7.93 6.28 -3.23
N VAL A 131 -7.68 6.88 -4.39
CA VAL A 131 -8.08 8.26 -4.69
C VAL A 131 -9.60 8.35 -4.73
N ALA A 132 -10.29 7.51 -5.49
CA ALA A 132 -11.76 7.53 -5.58
C ALA A 132 -12.45 7.36 -4.20
N GLN A 133 -11.92 6.48 -3.36
CA GLN A 133 -12.39 6.29 -1.99
C GLN A 133 -12.16 7.54 -1.12
N ARG A 134 -11.00 8.18 -1.23
CA ARG A 134 -10.67 9.40 -0.47
C ARG A 134 -11.47 10.61 -0.93
N GLU A 135 -11.62 10.78 -2.23
CA GLU A 135 -12.22 11.98 -2.83
C GLU A 135 -13.75 11.95 -2.74
N SER A 136 -14.38 10.81 -3.02
CA SER A 136 -15.84 10.74 -3.12
C SER A 136 -16.47 9.58 -2.35
N ASN A 137 -15.69 8.78 -1.62
CA ASN A 137 -16.15 7.55 -0.98
C ASN A 137 -16.73 6.53 -2.00
N LEU A 138 -16.13 6.48 -3.20
CA LEU A 138 -16.57 5.67 -4.34
C LEU A 138 -17.99 6.03 -4.83
N ILE A 139 -18.36 7.31 -4.77
CA ILE A 139 -19.66 7.80 -5.22
C ILE A 139 -19.43 8.73 -6.43
N PRO A 140 -19.75 8.28 -7.65
CA PRO A 140 -19.41 9.04 -8.86
C PRO A 140 -20.22 10.32 -9.01
N THR A 141 -21.39 10.43 -8.36
CA THR A 141 -22.28 11.59 -8.50
C THR A 141 -21.99 12.72 -7.49
N VAL A 142 -20.88 12.66 -6.76
CA VAL A 142 -20.55 13.68 -5.75
C VAL A 142 -20.11 14.97 -6.42
N ILE A 143 -20.71 16.07 -5.96
CA ILE A 143 -20.29 17.44 -6.27
C ILE A 143 -19.91 18.08 -4.95
N GLY A 144 -18.68 18.56 -4.86
CA GLY A 144 -18.08 19.03 -3.61
C GLY A 144 -17.23 20.29 -3.79
N GLY A 145 -16.58 20.69 -2.69
CA GLY A 145 -15.75 21.89 -2.64
C GLY A 145 -16.55 23.21 -2.63
N THR A 146 -15.81 24.32 -2.53
CA THR A 146 -16.41 25.65 -2.56
C THR A 146 -16.96 25.95 -3.96
N ASN A 147 -18.19 26.49 -4.03
CA ASN A 147 -18.88 26.79 -5.28
C ASN A 147 -19.07 25.57 -6.21
N ASN A 148 -19.15 24.35 -5.65
CA ASN A 148 -19.35 23.12 -6.42
C ASN A 148 -18.26 22.88 -7.48
N CYS A 149 -17.02 23.26 -7.17
CA CYS A 149 -15.90 23.22 -8.13
C CYS A 149 -15.45 21.79 -8.47
N CYS A 150 -15.56 20.85 -7.52
CA CYS A 150 -15.06 19.50 -7.64
C CYS A 150 -16.18 18.53 -8.00
N ILE A 151 -15.98 17.78 -9.06
CA ILE A 151 -17.04 16.96 -9.66
C ILE A 151 -16.54 15.54 -9.82
N GLY A 152 -17.39 14.57 -9.50
CA GLY A 152 -17.20 13.21 -9.91
C GLY A 152 -16.48 12.32 -8.91
N LEU A 153 -16.19 11.10 -9.36
CA LEU A 153 -15.52 10.06 -8.59
C LEU A 153 -14.17 10.49 -8.00
N PHE A 154 -13.44 11.32 -8.75
CA PHE A 154 -12.11 11.83 -8.40
C PHE A 154 -12.11 13.31 -7.99
N GLN A 155 -13.29 13.92 -7.76
CA GLN A 155 -13.44 15.33 -7.34
C GLN A 155 -12.63 16.31 -8.19
N MET A 156 -12.73 16.15 -9.52
CA MET A 156 -11.97 16.92 -10.49
C MET A 156 -12.51 18.35 -10.63
N TYR A 157 -11.62 19.34 -10.63
CA TYR A 157 -12.01 20.72 -10.92
C TYR A 157 -12.09 20.96 -12.43
N TYR A 158 -13.26 20.75 -13.01
CA TYR A 158 -13.49 20.80 -14.46
C TYR A 158 -12.95 22.07 -15.13
N SER A 159 -13.26 23.25 -14.61
CA SER A 159 -12.87 24.53 -15.24
C SER A 159 -11.36 24.71 -15.35
N VAL A 160 -10.59 24.16 -14.40
CA VAL A 160 -9.12 24.23 -14.39
C VAL A 160 -8.51 23.19 -15.33
N HIS A 161 -9.17 22.04 -15.47
CA HIS A 161 -8.67 20.89 -16.21
C HIS A 161 -9.24 20.78 -17.63
N LYS A 162 -10.12 21.70 -18.04
CA LYS A 162 -10.85 21.65 -19.31
C LYS A 162 -9.94 21.42 -20.52
N ALA A 163 -8.77 22.05 -20.56
CA ALA A 163 -7.86 21.98 -21.69
C ALA A 163 -7.47 20.54 -22.06
N TRP A 164 -7.05 19.73 -21.10
CA TRP A 164 -6.66 18.33 -21.36
C TRP A 164 -7.84 17.36 -21.27
N LEU A 165 -8.92 17.72 -20.56
CA LEU A 165 -10.15 16.93 -20.54
C LEU A 165 -10.79 16.84 -21.93
N VAL A 166 -10.71 17.92 -22.72
CA VAL A 166 -11.20 17.94 -24.11
C VAL A 166 -10.43 16.95 -24.98
N ASP A 167 -9.12 16.79 -24.78
CA ASP A 167 -8.30 15.82 -25.52
C ASP A 167 -8.72 14.37 -25.22
N LEU A 168 -9.34 14.14 -24.06
CA LEU A 168 -9.93 12.86 -23.66
C LEU A 168 -11.42 12.71 -24.07
N GLY A 169 -11.97 13.66 -24.83
CA GLY A 169 -13.39 13.64 -25.24
C GLY A 169 -14.38 14.14 -24.19
N ILE A 170 -13.89 14.74 -23.11
CA ILE A 170 -14.70 15.26 -22.01
C ILE A 170 -14.95 16.75 -22.25
N THR A 171 -16.06 17.04 -22.93
CA THR A 171 -16.45 18.39 -23.35
C THR A 171 -17.38 19.11 -22.37
N GLU A 172 -17.97 18.39 -21.41
CA GLU A 172 -18.89 18.93 -20.40
C GLU A 172 -18.53 18.45 -18.98
N SER A 173 -18.82 19.28 -17.98
CA SER A 173 -18.53 18.96 -16.58
C SER A 173 -19.40 17.83 -16.02
N SER A 174 -20.62 17.68 -16.54
CA SER A 174 -21.57 16.62 -16.17
C SER A 174 -21.04 15.23 -16.48
N GLN A 175 -20.19 15.08 -17.50
CA GLN A 175 -19.59 13.82 -17.89
C GLN A 175 -18.72 13.23 -16.76
N LEU A 176 -18.08 14.07 -15.94
CA LEU A 176 -17.29 13.60 -14.79
C LEU A 176 -18.12 12.87 -13.71
N LEU A 177 -19.45 12.96 -13.77
CA LEU A 177 -20.35 12.22 -12.88
C LEU A 177 -20.60 10.77 -13.35
N ASP A 178 -20.14 10.41 -14.55
CA ASP A 178 -20.15 9.05 -15.04
C ASP A 178 -18.90 8.31 -14.55
N ALA A 179 -19.10 7.13 -13.95
CA ALA A 179 -18.00 6.31 -13.45
C ALA A 179 -17.21 5.63 -14.57
N ARG A 180 -17.81 5.46 -15.76
CA ARG A 180 -17.22 4.77 -16.92
C ARG A 180 -16.53 5.70 -17.91
N LEU A 181 -16.43 6.98 -17.57
CA LEU A 181 -15.84 7.99 -18.43
C LEU A 181 -14.34 7.74 -18.68
#